data_AF-A0A7W6MZW6-F1
#
_entry.id   AF-A0A7W6MZW6-F1
#
_cell.length_a   1.000
_cell.length_b   1.000
_cell.length_c   1.000
_cell.angle_alpha   90.00
_cell.angle_beta   90.00
_cell.angle_gamma   90.00
#
_symmetry.space_group_name_H-M   'P 1'
#
loop_
_entity.id
_entity.type
_entity.pdbx_description
1 polymer ?
#
loop_
_entity_poly.entity_id
_entity_poly.type
_entity_poly.pdbx_seq_one_letter_code
_entity_poly.pdbx_strand_id
1 'polypeptide(L)'
;MMKQVYLFLVLIITCWGCQDMKVGYLKAENAGYLPNELEVKKTLDPVEDAVRMANEAPWVTQKIQGVLGTSPLSFEFVSVKASEGGDAEVFKKEITVRGGGVMELPLYTELPVGRYVVTLKVSNDGYSELLSDVYTFVVK
;
A
#
# COMPACT_ATOMS: atom_id res chain seq x y z
N MET A 1 56.84 -20.27 21.81
CA MET A 1 56.18 -18.95 21.81
C MET A 1 55.56 -18.61 20.44
N MET A 2 56.27 -18.73 19.31
CA MET A 2 55.72 -18.39 17.98
C MET A 2 54.50 -19.23 17.54
N LYS A 3 54.44 -20.52 17.88
CA LYS A 3 53.35 -21.44 17.51
C LYS A 3 51.98 -21.07 18.13
N GLN A 4 51.97 -20.48 19.33
CA GLN A 4 50.74 -19.99 19.97
C GLN A 4 50.27 -18.66 19.41
N VAL A 5 51.17 -17.82 18.90
CA VAL A 5 50.83 -16.57 18.20
C VAL A 5 50.10 -16.87 16.88
N TYR A 6 50.57 -17.86 16.11
CA TYR A 6 49.86 -18.30 14.90
C TYR A 6 48.46 -18.86 15.19
N LEU A 7 48.31 -19.59 16.30
CA LEU A 7 47.01 -20.13 16.72
C LEU A 7 46.03 -19.00 17.09
N PHE A 8 46.52 -17.96 17.79
CA PHE A 8 45.72 -16.76 18.11
C PHE A 8 45.36 -15.96 16.86
N LEU A 9 46.29 -15.84 15.90
CA LEU A 9 46.06 -15.12 14.63
C LEU A 9 44.97 -15.80 13.78
N VAL A 10 44.97 -17.14 13.72
CA VAL A 10 43.94 -17.92 13.02
C VAL A 10 42.57 -17.78 13.68
N LEU A 11 42.52 -17.74 15.02
CA LEU A 11 41.27 -17.57 15.78
C LEU A 11 40.58 -16.21 15.54
N ILE A 12 41.39 -15.15 15.39
CA ILE A 12 40.88 -13.79 15.13
C ILE A 12 40.29 -13.67 13.71
N ILE A 13 40.90 -14.34 12.71
CA ILE A 13 40.42 -14.31 11.31
C ILE A 13 39.03 -14.97 11.17
N THR A 14 38.75 -16.00 11.97
CA THR A 14 37.44 -16.69 11.95
C THR A 14 36.29 -15.88 12.56
N CYS A 15 36.57 -14.81 13.31
CA CYS A 15 35.54 -13.98 13.95
C CYS A 15 34.96 -12.89 13.02
N TRP A 16 35.50 -12.69 11.82
CA TRP A 16 35.08 -11.62 10.89
C TRP A 16 34.13 -12.10 9.77
N GLY A 17 33.70 -13.36 9.83
CA GLY A 17 32.93 -14.02 8.76
C GLY A 17 31.43 -13.74 8.70
N CYS A 18 30.85 -12.98 9.63
CA CYS A 18 29.45 -12.54 9.52
C CYS A 18 29.38 -11.15 8.90
N GLN A 19 29.32 -11.10 7.57
CA GLN A 19 28.82 -9.92 6.87
C GLN A 19 27.33 -10.13 6.63
N ASP A 20 26.46 -9.46 7.39
CA ASP A 20 25.03 -9.38 7.08
C ASP A 20 24.89 -8.70 5.70
N MET A 21 24.67 -9.51 4.66
CA MET A 21 24.38 -9.00 3.33
C MET A 21 22.91 -8.58 3.31
N LYS A 22 22.64 -7.28 3.15
CA LYS A 22 21.27 -6.77 3.03
C LYS A 22 20.56 -7.48 1.88
N VAL A 23 19.50 -8.22 2.21
CA VAL A 23 18.66 -8.92 1.23
C VAL A 23 17.65 -7.93 0.66
N GLY A 24 17.49 -7.92 -0.66
CA GLY A 24 16.42 -7.21 -1.35
C GLY A 24 16.59 -5.70 -1.52
N TYR A 25 15.59 -5.08 -2.13
CA TYR A 25 15.49 -3.63 -2.32
C TYR A 25 14.03 -3.20 -2.45
N LEU A 26 13.77 -1.90 -2.26
CA LEU A 26 12.50 -1.24 -2.54
C LEU A 26 12.78 0.17 -3.08
N LYS A 27 12.08 0.54 -4.15
CA LYS A 27 12.09 1.86 -4.80
C LYS A 27 10.66 2.21 -5.19
N ALA A 28 10.11 3.27 -4.62
CA ALA A 28 8.75 3.71 -4.90
C ALA A 28 8.65 5.23 -5.09
N GLU A 29 9.74 5.89 -5.50
CA GLU A 29 9.80 7.35 -5.65
C GLU A 29 8.83 7.88 -6.73
N ASN A 30 8.50 7.03 -7.71
CA ASN A 30 7.53 7.32 -8.76
C ASN A 30 6.25 6.48 -8.63
N ALA A 31 5.99 5.94 -7.43
CA ALA A 31 4.83 5.11 -7.22
C ALA A 31 3.54 5.93 -7.19
N GLY A 32 2.51 5.45 -7.89
CA GLY A 32 1.24 6.15 -8.00
C GLY A 32 0.22 5.41 -8.86
N TYR A 33 -0.94 6.01 -9.00
CA TYR A 33 -2.05 5.48 -9.80
C TYR A 33 -2.34 6.41 -10.97
N LEU A 34 -2.78 5.83 -12.09
CA LEU A 34 -3.16 6.57 -13.29
C LEU A 34 -4.47 5.97 -13.86
N PRO A 35 -5.64 6.60 -13.66
CA PRO A 35 -5.87 7.81 -12.86
C PRO A 35 -5.72 7.57 -11.35
N ASN A 36 -5.44 8.64 -10.59
CA ASN A 36 -5.32 8.62 -9.13
C ASN A 36 -6.61 9.04 -8.40
N GLU A 37 -7.74 9.06 -9.11
CA GLU A 37 -9.04 9.39 -8.57
C GLU A 37 -10.09 8.36 -9.00
N LEU A 38 -10.99 8.02 -8.09
CA LEU A 38 -12.17 7.21 -8.35
C LEU A 38 -13.41 7.90 -7.80
N GLU A 39 -14.43 8.05 -8.64
CA GLU A 39 -15.74 8.48 -8.20
C GLU A 39 -16.54 7.29 -7.65
N VAL A 40 -17.19 7.50 -6.51
CA VAL A 40 -18.04 6.54 -5.81
C VAL A 40 -19.45 7.12 -5.75
N LYS A 41 -20.39 6.52 -6.48
CA LYS A 41 -21.79 6.99 -6.53
C LYS A 41 -22.56 6.42 -5.32
N LYS A 42 -23.20 7.27 -4.53
CA LYS A 42 -24.16 6.83 -3.49
C LYS A 42 -25.49 6.39 -4.10
N THR A 43 -25.95 7.10 -5.13
CA THR A 43 -27.16 6.72 -5.88
C THR A 43 -26.76 6.05 -7.17
N LEU A 44 -27.03 4.75 -7.26
CA LEU A 44 -26.74 3.93 -8.44
C LEU A 44 -27.83 4.13 -9.49
N ASP A 45 -27.41 4.23 -10.76
CA ASP A 45 -28.33 4.28 -11.88
C ASP A 45 -28.78 2.85 -12.26
N PRO A 46 -30.09 2.55 -12.28
CA PRO A 46 -30.58 1.20 -12.58
C PRO A 46 -30.23 0.66 -13.97
N VAL A 47 -29.83 1.53 -14.90
CA VAL A 47 -29.44 1.17 -16.27
C VAL A 47 -27.92 1.16 -16.41
N GLU A 48 -27.23 2.24 -16.04
CA GLU A 48 -25.77 2.32 -16.18
C GLU A 48 -25.04 1.38 -15.22
N ASP A 49 -25.52 1.27 -13.98
CA ASP A 49 -24.89 0.49 -12.92
C ASP A 49 -25.53 -0.91 -12.77
N ALA A 50 -26.42 -1.32 -13.69
CA ALA A 50 -27.17 -2.57 -13.64
C ALA A 50 -26.28 -3.81 -13.42
N VAL A 51 -25.19 -3.92 -14.18
CA VAL A 51 -24.25 -5.05 -14.08
C VAL A 51 -23.53 -5.04 -12.73
N ARG A 52 -23.17 -3.86 -12.23
CA ARG A 52 -22.52 -3.71 -10.93
C ARG A 52 -23.46 -4.09 -9.80
N MET A 53 -24.71 -3.64 -9.85
CA MET A 53 -25.77 -4.00 -8.90
C MET A 53 -26.05 -5.51 -8.92
N ALA A 54 -26.17 -6.11 -10.10
CA ALA A 54 -26.46 -7.54 -10.24
C ALA A 54 -25.35 -8.44 -9.67
N ASN A 55 -24.10 -7.95 -9.62
CA ASN A 55 -22.94 -8.69 -9.12
C ASN A 55 -22.45 -8.19 -7.75
N GLU A 56 -23.14 -7.24 -7.13
CA GLU A 56 -22.69 -6.53 -5.91
C GLU A 56 -21.23 -6.05 -5.99
N ALA A 57 -20.81 -5.61 -7.18
CA ALA A 57 -19.40 -5.37 -7.44
C ALA A 57 -18.90 -4.09 -6.71
N PRO A 58 -17.82 -4.17 -5.93
CA PRO A 58 -17.29 -3.05 -5.16
C PRO A 58 -16.66 -1.97 -6.06
N TRP A 59 -16.44 -0.79 -5.48
CA TRP A 59 -15.64 0.26 -6.09
C TRP A 59 -14.17 -0.09 -5.93
N VAL A 60 -13.51 -0.40 -7.03
CA VAL A 60 -12.11 -0.89 -7.03
C VAL A 60 -11.18 0.06 -7.77
N THR A 61 -10.00 0.29 -7.20
CA THR A 61 -8.93 1.03 -7.87
C THR A 61 -8.16 0.14 -8.83
N GLN A 62 -7.34 0.75 -9.68
CA GLN A 62 -6.33 0.00 -10.42
C GLN A 62 -5.19 -0.43 -9.50
N LYS A 63 -4.28 -1.27 -10.00
CA LYS A 63 -3.02 -1.58 -9.32
C LYS A 63 -2.12 -0.35 -9.33
N ILE A 64 -1.39 -0.14 -8.24
CA ILE A 64 -0.38 0.90 -8.17
C ILE A 64 0.75 0.59 -9.14
N GLN A 65 1.26 1.63 -9.79
CA GLN A 65 2.39 1.58 -10.71
C GLN A 65 3.63 2.20 -10.07
N GLY A 66 4.80 2.00 -10.66
CA GLY A 66 6.04 2.66 -10.20
C GLY A 66 6.68 2.11 -8.93
N VAL A 67 6.20 0.97 -8.41
CA VAL A 67 6.83 0.25 -7.29
C VAL A 67 7.76 -0.82 -7.84
N LEU A 68 9.04 -0.74 -7.48
CA LEU A 68 10.04 -1.76 -7.79
C LEU A 68 10.62 -2.30 -6.49
N GLY A 69 10.51 -3.60 -6.24
CA GLY A 69 11.12 -4.19 -5.07
C GLY A 69 11.12 -5.71 -5.11
N THR A 70 11.90 -6.29 -4.21
CA THR A 70 11.97 -7.75 -4.03
C THR A 70 10.66 -8.27 -3.45
N SER A 71 10.09 -9.29 -4.08
CA SER A 71 8.87 -9.95 -3.59
C SER A 71 9.11 -10.72 -2.28
N PRO A 72 8.09 -10.86 -1.41
CA PRO A 72 6.74 -10.32 -1.56
C PRO A 72 6.65 -8.84 -1.15
N LEU A 73 5.85 -8.07 -1.90
CA LEU A 73 5.48 -6.70 -1.53
C LEU A 73 4.15 -6.71 -0.76
N SER A 74 4.14 -6.06 0.40
CA SER A 74 2.94 -5.78 1.19
C SER A 74 2.48 -4.34 0.96
N PHE A 75 1.17 -4.13 0.94
CA PHE A 75 0.54 -2.82 0.85
C PHE A 75 -0.45 -2.66 1.99
N GLU A 76 -0.33 -1.56 2.72
CA GLU A 76 -1.11 -1.30 3.92
C GLU A 76 -1.73 0.09 3.87
N PHE A 77 -2.98 0.18 4.31
CA PHE A 77 -3.62 1.46 4.58
C PHE A 77 -2.95 2.12 5.80
N VAL A 78 -2.63 3.40 5.69
CA VAL A 78 -1.99 4.16 6.79
C VAL A 78 -2.94 5.23 7.32
N SER A 79 -3.46 6.07 6.43
CA SER A 79 -4.31 7.19 6.83
C SER A 79 -5.16 7.69 5.66
N VAL A 80 -6.17 8.48 6.02
CA VAL A 80 -7.03 9.18 5.07
C VAL A 80 -7.27 10.60 5.57
N LYS A 81 -7.22 11.56 4.67
CA LYS A 81 -7.69 12.93 4.90
C LYS A 81 -9.08 13.06 4.30
N ALA A 82 -10.06 13.42 5.11
CA ALA A 82 -11.42 13.68 4.64
C ALA A 82 -11.66 15.20 4.55
N SER A 83 -12.28 15.63 3.46
CA SER A 83 -12.73 17.01 3.25
C SER A 83 -14.11 17.03 2.58
N GLU A 84 -14.68 18.23 2.42
CA GLU A 84 -15.96 18.43 1.70
C GLU A 84 -17.15 17.66 2.30
N GLY A 85 -17.18 17.53 3.64
CA GLY A 85 -18.24 16.82 4.37
C GLY A 85 -17.94 15.35 4.64
N GLY A 86 -16.80 14.83 4.16
CA GLY A 86 -16.39 13.45 4.41
C GLY A 86 -16.03 13.14 5.86
N ASP A 87 -16.07 11.85 6.21
CA ASP A 87 -15.73 11.32 7.54
C ASP A 87 -14.62 10.25 7.46
N ALA A 88 -13.44 10.59 7.99
CA ALA A 88 -12.28 9.71 7.97
C ALA A 88 -12.46 8.43 8.80
N GLU A 89 -13.24 8.47 9.89
CA GLU A 89 -13.43 7.31 10.76
C GLU A 89 -14.40 6.29 10.15
N VAL A 90 -15.39 6.76 9.39
CA VAL A 90 -16.25 5.87 8.58
C VAL A 90 -15.43 5.24 7.46
N PHE A 91 -14.60 6.03 6.76
CA PHE A 91 -13.75 5.53 5.67
C PHE A 91 -12.83 4.40 6.10
N LYS A 92 -12.18 4.55 7.26
CA LYS A 92 -11.28 3.53 7.83
C LYS A 92 -11.96 2.19 8.09
N LYS A 93 -13.27 2.16 8.33
CA LYS A 93 -14.02 0.93 8.60
C LYS A 93 -14.35 0.15 7.33
N GLU A 94 -14.49 0.86 6.20
CA GLU A 94 -14.92 0.25 4.93
C GLU A 94 -13.77 -0.06 3.99
N ILE A 95 -12.69 0.73 4.02
CA ILE A 95 -11.58 0.59 3.08
C ILE A 95 -10.86 -0.76 3.28
N THR A 96 -10.68 -1.47 2.17
CA THR A 96 -9.84 -2.67 2.12
C THR A 96 -8.66 -2.43 1.18
N VAL A 97 -7.46 -2.89 1.57
CA VAL A 97 -6.27 -2.88 0.71
C VAL A 97 -5.87 -4.32 0.42
N ARG A 98 -5.65 -4.62 -0.86
CA ARG A 98 -5.18 -5.93 -1.35
C ARG A 98 -3.88 -5.78 -2.12
N GLY A 99 -3.29 -6.92 -2.49
CA GLY A 99 -2.01 -6.99 -3.21
C GLY A 99 -1.94 -6.08 -4.43
N GLY A 100 -0.75 -5.57 -4.73
CA GLY A 100 -0.56 -4.55 -5.77
C GLY A 100 -1.18 -3.19 -5.43
N GLY A 101 -1.48 -2.92 -4.15
CA GLY A 101 -2.07 -1.68 -3.68
C GLY A 101 -3.49 -1.45 -4.16
N VAL A 102 -4.22 -2.48 -4.56
CA VAL A 102 -5.62 -2.31 -4.98
C VAL A 102 -6.46 -1.98 -3.76
N MET A 103 -7.20 -0.88 -3.82
CA MET A 103 -8.12 -0.44 -2.78
C MET A 103 -9.56 -0.69 -3.18
N GLU A 104 -10.40 -1.03 -2.20
CA GLU A 104 -11.79 -1.37 -2.41
C GLU A 104 -12.70 -0.68 -1.38
N LEU A 105 -13.83 -0.15 -1.86
CA LEU A 105 -14.97 0.25 -1.03
C LEU A 105 -16.21 -0.57 -1.44
N PRO A 106 -17.11 -0.88 -0.49
CA PRO A 106 -18.32 -1.65 -0.79
C PRO A 106 -19.21 -0.92 -1.81
N LEU A 107 -19.99 -1.66 -2.59
CA LEU A 107 -20.94 -1.07 -3.55
C LEU A 107 -21.88 -0.06 -2.87
N TYR A 108 -22.44 -0.47 -1.73
CA TYR A 108 -23.29 0.35 -0.87
C TYR A 108 -22.46 0.84 0.31
N THR A 109 -22.00 2.08 0.23
CA THR A 109 -21.15 2.72 1.23
C THR A 109 -21.93 3.62 2.17
N GLU A 110 -21.60 3.56 3.46
CA GLU A 110 -22.09 4.49 4.48
C GLU A 110 -21.37 5.85 4.45
N LEU A 111 -20.33 6.00 3.62
CA LEU A 111 -19.53 7.21 3.56
C LEU A 111 -20.38 8.44 3.25
N PRO A 112 -20.21 9.54 4.00
CA PRO A 112 -20.73 10.83 3.59
C PRO A 112 -20.18 11.27 2.23
N VAL A 113 -20.96 12.07 1.50
CA VAL A 113 -20.48 12.82 0.34
C VAL A 113 -19.26 13.63 0.77
N GLY A 114 -18.21 13.58 -0.04
CA GLY A 114 -16.96 14.25 0.27
C GLY A 114 -15.77 13.65 -0.45
N ARG A 115 -14.60 14.19 -0.12
CA ARG A 115 -13.32 13.85 -0.74
C ARG A 115 -12.40 13.17 0.27
N TYR A 116 -11.81 12.05 -0.13
CA TYR A 116 -11.01 11.19 0.74
C TYR A 116 -9.66 10.91 0.10
N VAL A 117 -8.59 11.49 0.65
CA VAL A 117 -7.23 11.37 0.12
C VAL A 117 -6.44 10.38 0.97
N VAL A 118 -6.06 9.25 0.37
CA VAL A 118 -5.50 8.07 1.05
C VAL A 118 -3.98 8.07 0.99
N THR A 119 -3.36 7.71 2.11
CA THR A 119 -1.94 7.36 2.20
C THR A 119 -1.79 5.87 2.42
N LEU A 120 -0.92 5.24 1.63
CA LEU A 120 -0.54 3.84 1.78
C LEU A 120 0.91 3.71 2.26
N LYS A 121 1.26 2.51 2.72
CA LYS A 121 2.64 2.07 2.90
C LYS A 121 2.88 0.86 2.03
N VAL A 122 4.02 0.84 1.35
CA VAL A 122 4.53 -0.35 0.69
C VAL A 122 5.75 -0.86 1.44
N SER A 123 5.88 -2.17 1.60
CA SER A 123 7.04 -2.76 2.27
C SER A 123 7.39 -4.14 1.73
N ASN A 124 8.64 -4.53 1.92
CA ASN A 124 9.13 -5.91 1.81
C ASN A 124 10.12 -6.18 2.94
N ASP A 125 10.84 -7.30 2.86
CA ASP A 125 11.83 -7.65 3.89
C ASP A 125 12.94 -6.59 3.97
N GLY A 126 13.02 -5.91 5.10
CA GLY A 126 14.02 -4.89 5.40
C GLY A 126 13.76 -3.48 4.87
N TYR A 127 12.70 -3.22 4.08
CA TYR A 127 12.40 -1.89 3.53
C TYR A 127 10.92 -1.53 3.60
N SER A 128 10.64 -0.23 3.74
CA SER A 128 9.29 0.32 3.67
C SER A 128 9.31 1.76 3.16
N GLU A 129 8.28 2.15 2.44
CA GLU A 129 8.10 3.51 1.94
C GLU A 129 6.65 3.97 2.13
N LEU A 130 6.46 5.22 2.56
CA LEU A 130 5.15 5.84 2.69
C LEU A 130 4.77 6.51 1.37
N LEU A 131 3.63 6.10 0.83
CA LEU A 131 3.03 6.64 -0.39
C LEU A 131 1.95 7.64 0.02
N SER A 132 2.40 8.85 0.36
CA SER A 132 1.55 9.91 0.91
C SER A 132 0.58 10.46 -0.13
N ASP A 133 -0.68 10.65 0.28
CA ASP A 133 -1.74 11.25 -0.54
C ASP A 133 -1.83 10.64 -1.97
N VAL A 134 -1.61 9.33 -2.07
CA VAL A 134 -1.37 8.62 -3.33
C VAL A 134 -2.64 8.38 -4.16
N TYR A 135 -3.82 8.41 -3.54
CA TYR A 135 -5.09 8.17 -4.22
C TYR A 135 -6.23 8.98 -3.62
N THR A 136 -7.21 9.34 -4.45
CA THR A 136 -8.41 10.05 -4.01
C THR A 136 -9.68 9.28 -4.34
N PHE A 137 -10.57 9.16 -3.36
CA PHE A 137 -11.97 8.78 -3.59
C PHE A 137 -12.84 10.02 -3.49
N VAL A 138 -13.76 10.19 -4.46
CA VAL A 138 -14.76 11.26 -4.47
C VAL A 138 -16.13 10.61 -4.35
N VAL A 139 -16.76 10.75 -3.19
CA VAL A 139 -18.09 10.20 -2.92
C VAL A 139 -19.13 11.28 -3.25
N LYS A 140 -20.08 10.96 -4.13
CA LYS A 140 -21.14 11.87 -4.57
C LYS A 140 -22.51 11.18 -4.70
#